data_AF-A0A454W754-F1
#
_entry.id   AF-A0A454W754-F1
#
_cell.length_a   1.000
_cell.length_b   1.000
_cell.length_c   1.000
_cell.angle_alpha   90.00
_cell.angle_beta   90.00
_cell.angle_gamma   90.00
#
_symmetry.space_group_name_H-M   'P 1'
#
loop_
_entity.id
_entity.type
_entity.pdbx_description
1 polymer ?
#
loop_
_entity_poly.entity_id
_entity_poly.type
_entity_poly.pdbx_seq_one_letter_code
_entity_poly.pdbx_strand_id
1 'polypeptide(L)'
;MTNENNEAPPAGQAVGEPVLSAYQRALRDRLLAAPVVPPPAPWRPVFEYAYGVPVGGLLGIGFASHPATGRDLVMVVSHDGHGLFDAVTGEKIARDRDPDPEDSTPDGVPDLTCPGLGPIAGSRVHIAGLFGGGLHTKAEDGWILEAVTPAWPNDRVLLSVDGGLPHCGPYGEQWWHIFHATYSELRAFGFSPSGQTIAVATSSDLSLWTRRPAGNNEDAARR
;
A
#
# COMPACT_ATOMS: atom_id res chain seq x y z
N MET A 1 -16.95 -44.06 53.68
CA MET A 1 -17.13 -42.88 52.81
C MET A 1 -15.75 -42.37 52.47
N THR A 2 -15.22 -42.83 51.33
CA THR A 2 -13.89 -42.51 50.81
C THR A 2 -14.04 -41.39 49.79
N ASN A 3 -13.21 -40.36 49.95
CA ASN A 3 -13.18 -39.13 49.15
C ASN A 3 -12.98 -39.44 47.65
N GLU A 4 -13.84 -38.87 46.80
CA GLU A 4 -13.65 -38.81 45.36
C GLU A 4 -12.68 -37.66 45.04
N ASN A 5 -11.53 -38.01 44.47
CA ASN A 5 -10.63 -37.04 43.83
C ASN A 5 -11.26 -36.64 42.50
N ASN A 6 -11.70 -35.39 42.41
CA ASN A 6 -12.14 -34.77 41.16
C ASN A 6 -10.89 -34.38 40.36
N GLU A 7 -10.40 -35.28 39.52
CA GLU A 7 -9.31 -35.00 38.59
C GLU A 7 -9.85 -34.19 37.42
N ALA A 8 -9.48 -32.91 37.37
CA ALA A 8 -9.79 -32.03 36.24
C ALA A 8 -9.17 -32.58 34.95
N PRO A 9 -9.85 -32.51 33.79
CA PRO A 9 -9.29 -33.01 32.54
C PRO A 9 -8.02 -32.23 32.16
N PRO A 10 -7.01 -32.87 31.58
CA PRO A 10 -5.75 -32.23 31.26
C PRO A 10 -5.97 -31.09 30.25
N ALA A 11 -5.42 -29.93 30.60
CA ALA A 11 -5.38 -28.76 29.76
C ALA A 11 -4.65 -29.05 28.44
N GLY A 12 -5.29 -28.68 27.33
CA GLY A 12 -4.65 -28.45 26.04
C GLY A 12 -4.08 -29.68 25.36
N GLN A 13 -4.91 -30.37 24.59
CA GLN A 13 -4.39 -31.09 23.43
C GLN A 13 -3.62 -30.07 22.58
N ALA A 14 -2.31 -30.28 22.44
CA ALA A 14 -1.51 -29.59 21.45
C ALA A 14 -2.14 -29.87 20.09
N VAL A 15 -2.89 -28.90 19.58
CA VAL A 15 -3.36 -28.90 18.19
C VAL A 15 -2.08 -28.89 17.37
N GLY A 16 -1.70 -30.04 16.81
CA GLY A 16 -0.51 -30.15 15.99
C GLY A 16 -0.55 -29.06 14.92
N GLU A 17 0.58 -28.38 14.70
CA GLU A 17 0.67 -27.33 13.68
C GLU A 17 0.07 -27.85 12.37
N PRO A 18 -0.85 -27.11 11.75
CA PRO A 18 -1.48 -27.55 10.52
C PRO A 18 -0.40 -27.77 9.46
N VAL A 19 -0.21 -29.03 9.07
CA VAL A 19 0.76 -29.42 8.05
C VAL A 19 0.31 -28.81 6.73
N LEU A 20 1.13 -27.90 6.17
CA LEU A 20 0.86 -27.32 4.85
C LEU A 20 0.68 -28.43 3.81
N SER A 21 -0.26 -28.26 2.89
CA SER A 21 -0.39 -29.14 1.73
C SER A 21 0.84 -29.01 0.81
N ALA A 22 1.06 -29.98 -0.07
CA ALA A 22 2.13 -29.89 -1.07
C ALA A 22 1.99 -28.62 -1.94
N TYR A 23 0.76 -28.24 -2.29
CA TYR A 23 0.45 -27.02 -3.02
C TYR A 23 0.83 -25.76 -2.22
N GLN A 24 0.45 -25.68 -0.94
CA GLN A 24 0.79 -24.54 -0.09
C GLN A 24 2.30 -24.37 0.10
N ARG A 25 3.05 -25.48 0.28
CA ARG A 25 4.51 -25.44 0.33
C ARG A 25 5.11 -24.94 -0.99
N ALA A 26 4.69 -25.51 -2.11
CA ALA A 26 5.20 -25.12 -3.43
C ALA A 26 4.94 -23.63 -3.73
N LEU A 27 3.74 -23.14 -3.42
CA LEU A 27 3.41 -21.72 -3.58
C LEU A 27 4.24 -20.83 -2.65
N ARG A 28 4.37 -21.21 -1.37
CA ARG A 28 5.20 -20.48 -0.42
C ARG A 28 6.65 -20.40 -0.89
N ASP A 29 7.25 -21.51 -1.29
CA ASP A 29 8.64 -21.57 -1.76
C ASP A 29 8.82 -20.73 -3.03
N ARG A 30 7.85 -20.76 -3.95
CA ARG A 30 7.82 -19.92 -5.16
C ARG A 30 7.81 -18.42 -4.81
N LEU A 31 6.96 -18.00 -3.86
CA LEU A 31 6.89 -16.60 -3.42
C LEU A 31 8.16 -16.16 -2.68
N LEU A 32 8.76 -17.05 -1.89
CA LEU A 32 10.00 -16.75 -1.16
C LEU A 32 11.20 -16.62 -2.10
N ALA A 33 11.26 -17.45 -3.14
CA ALA A 33 12.33 -17.44 -4.14
C ALA A 33 12.26 -16.25 -5.11
N ALA A 34 11.12 -15.59 -5.23
CA ALA A 34 10.95 -14.44 -6.13
C ALA A 34 11.69 -13.20 -5.62
N PRO A 35 12.73 -12.69 -6.33
CA PRO A 35 13.43 -11.47 -5.94
C PRO A 35 12.51 -10.24 -6.08
N VAL A 36 12.90 -9.14 -5.45
CA VAL A 36 12.23 -7.84 -5.71
C VAL A 36 12.77 -7.29 -7.02
N VAL A 37 11.87 -6.84 -7.89
CA VAL A 37 12.20 -6.18 -9.17
C VAL A 37 11.37 -4.91 -9.31
N PRO A 38 11.85 -3.90 -10.05
CA PRO A 38 10.99 -2.77 -10.38
C PRO A 38 9.73 -3.26 -11.12
N PRO A 39 8.58 -2.59 -10.94
CA PRO A 39 7.43 -2.80 -11.81
C PRO A 39 7.85 -2.70 -13.30
N PRO A 40 7.34 -3.60 -14.17
CA PRO A 40 7.65 -3.56 -15.59
C PRO A 40 7.07 -2.31 -16.25
N ALA A 41 7.47 -2.04 -17.50
CA ALA A 41 6.79 -1.02 -18.31
C ALA A 41 5.26 -1.27 -18.33
N PRO A 42 4.42 -0.23 -18.26
CA PRO A 42 4.74 1.19 -18.43
C PRO A 42 5.10 1.94 -17.13
N TRP A 43 5.23 1.23 -16.01
CA TRP A 43 5.47 1.82 -14.70
C TRP A 43 6.89 2.35 -14.58
N ARG A 44 7.03 3.53 -13.96
CA ARG A 44 8.32 4.13 -13.60
C ARG A 44 8.28 4.64 -12.16
N PRO A 45 9.39 4.54 -11.42
CA PRO A 45 9.47 5.10 -10.08
C PRO A 45 9.28 6.62 -10.16
N VAL A 46 8.54 7.15 -9.19
CA VAL A 46 8.31 8.60 -9.06
C VAL A 46 9.43 9.25 -8.25
N PHE A 47 9.93 8.56 -7.23
CA PHE A 47 11.05 9.01 -6.41
C PHE A 47 12.37 8.44 -6.93
N GLU A 48 13.46 9.17 -6.71
CA GLU A 48 14.82 8.72 -7.06
C GLU A 48 15.28 7.55 -6.18
N TYR A 49 14.87 7.54 -4.90
CA TYR A 49 15.22 6.48 -3.96
C TYR A 49 14.42 5.20 -4.22
N ALA A 50 15.12 4.07 -4.24
CA ALA A 50 14.52 2.76 -4.51
C ALA A 50 13.41 2.35 -3.51
N TYR A 51 13.46 2.87 -2.28
CA TYR A 51 12.48 2.61 -1.23
C TYR A 51 11.41 3.71 -1.08
N GLY A 52 11.45 4.72 -1.97
CA GLY A 52 10.54 5.85 -1.92
C GLY A 52 11.03 7.01 -1.04
N VAL A 53 10.11 7.91 -0.67
CA VAL A 53 10.41 9.07 0.17
C VAL A 53 10.17 8.73 1.65
N PRO A 54 11.07 9.12 2.56
CA PRO A 54 10.87 8.88 3.98
C PRO A 54 9.71 9.72 4.54
N VAL A 55 8.83 9.05 5.28
CA VAL A 55 7.73 9.61 6.06
C VAL A 55 7.68 8.88 7.41
N GLY A 56 8.35 9.44 8.41
CA GLY A 56 8.38 8.87 9.75
C GLY A 56 6.97 8.75 10.35
N GLY A 57 6.64 7.57 10.88
CA GLY A 57 5.37 7.34 11.57
C GLY A 57 4.16 7.45 10.65
N LEU A 58 4.28 7.03 9.39
CA LEU A 58 3.17 7.03 8.44
C LEU A 58 2.05 6.13 8.94
N LEU A 59 0.85 6.70 9.03
CA LEU A 59 -0.37 6.04 9.49
C LEU A 59 -1.17 5.47 8.32
N GLY A 60 -1.30 6.25 7.23
CA GLY A 60 -1.99 5.82 6.03
C GLY A 60 -1.86 6.82 4.89
N ILE A 61 -2.41 6.46 3.74
CA ILE A 61 -2.43 7.29 2.54
C ILE A 61 -3.81 7.28 1.89
N GLY A 62 -4.10 8.34 1.14
CA GLY A 62 -5.31 8.45 0.35
C GLY A 62 -5.06 9.19 -0.96
N PHE A 63 -5.84 8.85 -1.98
CA PHE A 63 -5.76 9.52 -3.28
C PHE A 63 -6.82 10.60 -3.43
N ALA A 64 -6.46 11.67 -4.13
CA ALA A 64 -7.38 12.68 -4.62
C ALA A 64 -7.00 13.07 -6.06
N SER A 65 -7.91 13.74 -6.76
CA SER A 65 -7.61 14.33 -8.07
C SER A 65 -7.35 15.81 -7.93
N HIS A 66 -6.25 16.29 -8.52
CA HIS A 66 -5.99 17.72 -8.59
C HIS A 66 -7.11 18.42 -9.39
N PRO A 67 -7.82 19.42 -8.85
CA PRO A 67 -9.05 19.94 -9.46
C PRO A 67 -8.82 20.59 -10.83
N ALA A 68 -7.66 21.24 -11.04
CA ALA A 68 -7.35 21.88 -12.32
C ALA A 68 -6.75 20.94 -13.39
N THR A 69 -6.02 19.89 -13.00
CA THR A 69 -5.20 19.08 -13.93
C THR A 69 -5.67 17.62 -14.04
N GLY A 70 -6.52 17.17 -13.12
CA GLY A 70 -6.93 15.78 -12.99
C GLY A 70 -5.77 14.82 -12.75
N ARG A 71 -4.61 15.30 -12.29
CA ARG A 71 -3.48 14.45 -11.88
C ARG A 71 -3.80 13.80 -10.53
N ASP A 72 -3.31 12.58 -10.35
CA ASP A 72 -3.40 11.91 -9.06
C ASP A 72 -2.55 12.67 -8.04
N LEU A 73 -3.13 12.94 -6.89
CA LEU A 73 -2.46 13.44 -5.70
C LEU A 73 -2.52 12.36 -4.62
N VAL A 74 -1.44 12.22 -3.86
CA VAL A 74 -1.39 11.31 -2.72
C VAL A 74 -1.25 12.13 -1.46
N MET A 75 -2.26 12.06 -0.60
CA MET A 75 -2.19 12.56 0.76
C MET A 75 -1.62 11.48 1.67
N VAL A 76 -0.71 11.88 2.55
CA VAL A 76 -0.07 11.04 3.54
C VAL A 76 -0.43 11.58 4.92
N VAL A 77 -0.90 10.69 5.78
CA VAL A 77 -1.17 10.98 7.19
C VAL A 77 -0.08 10.29 8.02
N SER A 78 0.59 11.04 8.89
CA SER A 78 1.67 10.56 9.75
C SER A 78 1.53 11.15 11.15
N HIS A 79 2.28 10.60 12.12
CA HIS A 79 2.35 11.16 13.46
C HIS A 79 2.85 12.62 13.51
N ASP A 80 3.66 13.04 12.53
CA ASP A 80 4.16 14.42 12.43
C ASP A 80 3.21 15.32 11.60
N GLY A 81 1.96 14.91 11.40
CA GLY A 81 0.94 15.60 10.61
C GLY A 81 0.80 15.07 9.18
N HIS A 82 0.24 15.89 8.29
CA HIS A 82 -0.16 15.47 6.94
C HIS A 82 0.68 16.10 5.84
N GLY A 83 0.88 15.40 4.74
CA GLY A 83 1.55 15.90 3.53
C GLY A 83 0.81 15.51 2.26
N LEU A 84 0.90 16.34 1.22
CA LEU A 84 0.29 16.10 -0.08
C LEU A 84 1.36 16.11 -1.16
N PHE A 85 1.36 15.10 -2.01
CA PHE A 85 2.32 14.90 -3.09
C PHE A 85 1.63 14.83 -4.45
N ASP A 86 2.25 15.39 -5.48
CA ASP A 86 1.92 15.07 -6.88
C ASP A 86 2.41 13.65 -7.16
N ALA A 87 1.51 12.75 -7.52
CA ALA A 87 1.84 11.33 -7.67
C ALA A 87 2.54 10.99 -9.00
N VAL A 88 2.69 11.98 -9.89
CA VAL A 88 3.44 11.87 -11.15
C VAL A 88 4.86 12.39 -10.99
N THR A 89 5.04 13.54 -10.31
CA THR A 89 6.36 14.19 -10.16
C THR A 89 7.06 13.88 -8.84
N GLY A 90 6.32 13.43 -7.82
CA GLY A 90 6.84 13.24 -6.47
C GLY A 90 7.01 14.54 -5.69
N GLU A 91 6.63 15.68 -6.26
CA GLU A 91 6.72 16.98 -5.60
C GLU A 91 5.77 17.03 -4.39
N LYS A 92 6.28 17.50 -3.25
CA LYS A 92 5.46 17.78 -2.07
C LYS A 92 4.77 19.14 -2.22
N ILE A 93 3.48 19.11 -2.55
CA ILE A 93 2.65 20.28 -2.86
C ILE A 93 2.26 21.03 -1.58
N ALA A 94 1.94 20.30 -0.50
CA ALA A 94 1.50 20.90 0.75
C ALA A 94 1.93 20.06 1.96
N ARG A 95 2.04 20.71 3.11
CA ARG A 95 2.35 20.07 4.39
C ARG A 95 1.64 20.82 5.52
N ASP A 96 0.96 20.07 6.37
CA ASP A 96 0.42 20.54 7.64
C ASP A 96 1.06 19.76 8.78
N ARG A 97 1.83 20.43 9.65
CA ARG A 97 2.56 19.80 10.75
C ARG A 97 1.76 19.66 12.03
N ASP A 98 0.67 20.41 12.16
CA ASP A 98 -0.10 20.50 13.39
C ASP A 98 -1.60 20.54 13.04
N PRO A 99 -2.12 19.46 12.42
CA PRO A 99 -3.54 19.38 12.12
C PRO A 99 -4.34 19.42 13.42
N ASP A 100 -5.56 19.95 13.36
CA ASP A 100 -6.46 19.98 14.50
C ASP A 100 -6.60 18.56 15.10
N PRO A 101 -6.66 18.41 16.44
CA PRO A 101 -6.64 17.09 17.08
C PRO A 101 -7.68 16.10 16.53
N GLU A 102 -8.89 16.59 16.22
CA GLU A 102 -10.00 15.78 15.68
C GLU A 102 -9.80 15.35 14.22
N ASP A 103 -8.92 16.02 13.49
CA ASP A 103 -8.59 15.72 12.09
C ASP A 103 -7.21 15.07 11.94
N SER A 104 -6.44 14.97 13.02
CA SER A 104 -5.04 14.51 13.03
C SER A 104 -4.87 13.05 12.56
N THR A 105 -5.84 12.20 12.84
CA THR A 105 -5.87 10.78 12.44
C THR A 105 -7.24 10.41 11.84
N PRO A 106 -7.31 9.42 10.94
CA PRO A 106 -8.55 9.10 10.23
C PRO A 106 -9.59 8.36 11.10
N ASP A 107 -9.20 7.79 12.24
CA ASP A 107 -10.07 7.00 13.13
C ASP A 107 -11.03 7.85 13.98
N GLY A 108 -10.88 9.19 13.97
CA GLY A 108 -11.84 10.11 14.58
C GLY A 108 -13.20 10.14 13.86
N VAL A 109 -13.28 9.65 12.62
CA VAL A 109 -14.51 9.66 11.81
C VAL A 109 -14.84 8.27 11.23
N PRO A 110 -16.13 7.90 11.08
CA PRO A 110 -16.51 6.54 10.66
C PRO A 110 -16.06 6.13 9.26
N ASP A 111 -15.79 7.08 8.37
CA ASP A 111 -15.43 6.84 6.97
C ASP A 111 -13.92 6.87 6.70
N LEU A 112 -13.11 6.93 7.77
CA LEU A 112 -11.65 6.93 7.74
C LEU A 112 -11.07 8.04 6.85
N THR A 113 -11.54 9.27 7.03
CA THR A 113 -11.14 10.41 6.21
C THR A 113 -10.36 11.47 6.97
N CYS A 114 -9.48 12.19 6.27
CA CYS A 114 -8.84 13.42 6.76
C CYS A 114 -9.13 14.62 5.83
N PRO A 115 -9.07 15.87 6.31
CA PRO A 115 -9.22 17.06 5.47
C PRO A 115 -8.12 17.17 4.41
N GLY A 116 -8.49 17.49 3.18
CA GLY A 116 -7.54 17.72 2.10
C GLY A 116 -6.66 18.95 2.33
N LEU A 117 -5.44 18.93 1.78
CA LEU A 117 -4.48 20.04 1.85
C LEU A 117 -4.37 20.80 0.51
N GLY A 118 -3.91 22.04 0.57
CA GLY A 118 -3.54 22.82 -0.62
C GLY A 118 -4.64 22.83 -1.70
N PRO A 119 -4.39 22.35 -2.93
CA PRO A 119 -5.35 22.40 -4.02
C PRO A 119 -6.61 21.55 -3.81
N ILE A 120 -6.61 20.63 -2.84
CA ILE A 120 -7.79 19.83 -2.47
C ILE A 120 -8.37 20.23 -1.11
N ALA A 121 -7.98 21.40 -0.58
CA ALA A 121 -8.59 21.97 0.61
C ALA A 121 -10.11 22.11 0.44
N GLY A 122 -10.86 21.82 1.50
CA GLY A 122 -12.32 21.79 1.48
C GLY A 122 -12.94 20.47 0.97
N SER A 123 -12.11 19.48 0.62
CA SER A 123 -12.55 18.09 0.40
C SER A 123 -12.08 17.18 1.55
N ARG A 124 -12.63 15.98 1.63
CA ARG A 124 -12.17 14.92 2.54
C ARG A 124 -11.53 13.80 1.72
N VAL A 125 -10.42 13.26 2.21
CA VAL A 125 -9.66 12.19 1.56
C VAL A 125 -9.82 10.92 2.38
N HIS A 126 -10.30 9.84 1.76
CA HIS A 126 -10.33 8.52 2.40
C HIS A 126 -8.92 7.97 2.54
N ILE A 127 -8.58 7.53 3.75
CA ILE A 127 -7.25 7.07 4.13
C ILE A 127 -7.29 5.56 4.34
N ALA A 128 -6.43 4.86 3.60
CA ALA A 128 -6.12 3.46 3.83
C ALA A 128 -4.82 3.35 4.62
N GLY A 129 -4.77 2.51 5.66
CA GLY A 129 -3.61 2.42 6.53
C GLY A 129 -3.85 1.61 7.81
N LEU A 130 -3.16 2.04 8.87
CA LEU A 130 -3.20 1.47 10.22
C LEU A 130 -4.62 1.25 10.76
N PHE A 131 -5.53 2.16 10.46
CA PHE A 131 -6.90 2.14 10.97
C PHE A 131 -7.88 1.41 10.05
N GLY A 132 -7.39 0.76 8.99
CA GLY A 132 -8.19 0.05 8.01
C GLY A 132 -8.32 0.80 6.69
N GLY A 133 -9.47 0.63 6.03
CA GLY A 133 -9.70 1.13 4.67
C GLY A 133 -9.07 0.25 3.60
N GLY A 134 -9.02 0.75 2.37
CA GLY A 134 -8.41 0.05 1.24
C GLY A 134 -8.31 0.93 0.01
N LEU A 135 -7.23 0.76 -0.76
CA LEU A 135 -7.08 1.35 -2.07
C LEU A 135 -7.54 0.37 -3.16
N HIS A 136 -7.64 0.83 -4.40
CA HIS A 136 -8.00 -0.05 -5.51
C HIS A 136 -6.92 -1.10 -5.73
N THR A 137 -7.28 -2.38 -5.73
CA THR A 137 -6.34 -3.49 -6.02
C THR A 137 -6.37 -3.92 -7.48
N LYS A 138 -7.26 -3.34 -8.29
CA LYS A 138 -7.37 -3.59 -9.72
C LYS A 138 -7.49 -2.27 -10.47
N ALA A 139 -6.74 -2.15 -11.56
CA ALA A 139 -6.92 -1.08 -12.55
C ALA A 139 -7.85 -1.56 -13.69
N GLU A 140 -8.46 -0.62 -14.40
CA GLU A 140 -9.40 -0.91 -15.49
C GLU A 140 -8.77 -1.73 -16.63
N ASP A 141 -7.48 -1.52 -16.88
CA ASP A 141 -6.71 -2.18 -17.94
C ASP A 141 -6.09 -3.51 -17.49
N GLY A 142 -6.63 -4.14 -16.45
CA GLY A 142 -6.31 -5.52 -16.08
C GLY A 142 -5.10 -5.70 -15.14
N TRP A 143 -4.43 -4.62 -14.73
CA TRP A 143 -3.41 -4.70 -13.69
C TRP A 143 -4.03 -5.01 -12.33
N ILE A 144 -3.36 -5.88 -11.57
CA ILE A 144 -3.80 -6.35 -10.26
C ILE A 144 -2.65 -6.24 -9.27
N LEU A 145 -2.95 -5.76 -8.06
CA LEU A 145 -2.05 -5.76 -6.91
C LEU A 145 -2.55 -6.71 -5.83
N GLU A 146 -1.64 -7.46 -5.24
CA GLU A 146 -1.92 -8.35 -4.10
C GLU A 146 -0.81 -8.23 -3.06
N ALA A 147 -1.17 -8.24 -1.78
CA ALA A 147 -0.20 -8.42 -0.70
C ALA A 147 -0.24 -9.86 -0.20
N VAL A 148 0.93 -10.48 -0.06
CA VAL A 148 1.09 -11.84 0.47
C VAL A 148 2.18 -11.88 1.52
N THR A 149 2.02 -12.78 2.50
CA THR A 149 2.90 -12.86 3.67
C THR A 149 3.46 -14.28 3.86
N PRO A 150 4.23 -14.82 2.88
CA PRO A 150 4.69 -16.22 2.90
C PRO A 150 5.65 -16.54 4.07
N ALA A 151 6.27 -15.51 4.64
CA ALA A 151 7.08 -15.58 5.85
C ALA A 151 6.76 -14.37 6.74
N TRP A 152 5.64 -14.45 7.46
CA TRP A 152 5.22 -13.43 8.42
C TRP A 152 6.38 -13.02 9.35
N PRO A 153 6.56 -11.71 9.62
CA PRO A 153 5.67 -10.58 9.29
C PRO A 153 6.00 -9.86 7.97
N ASN A 154 6.83 -10.45 7.10
CA ASN A 154 7.36 -9.73 5.93
C ASN A 154 6.38 -9.78 4.75
N ASP A 155 5.58 -8.73 4.62
CA ASP A 155 4.65 -8.59 3.50
C ASP A 155 5.37 -8.34 2.18
N ARG A 156 4.77 -8.86 1.12
CA ARG A 156 5.25 -8.72 -0.26
C ARG A 156 4.11 -8.21 -1.12
N VAL A 157 4.35 -7.12 -1.84
CA VAL A 157 3.40 -6.58 -2.82
C VAL A 157 3.75 -7.16 -4.18
N LEU A 158 2.78 -7.85 -4.76
CA LEU A 158 2.85 -8.45 -6.08
C LEU A 158 2.05 -7.60 -7.06
N LEU A 159 2.60 -7.42 -8.26
CA LEU A 159 1.91 -6.84 -9.40
C LEU A 159 1.72 -7.93 -10.44
N SER A 160 0.55 -7.98 -11.07
CA SER A 160 0.26 -8.87 -12.19
C SER A 160 -0.64 -8.19 -13.22
N VAL A 161 -0.72 -8.80 -14.40
CA VAL A 161 -1.61 -8.38 -15.49
C VAL A 161 -2.23 -9.61 -16.16
N ASP A 162 -3.41 -9.46 -16.75
CA ASP A 162 -4.10 -10.51 -17.53
C ASP A 162 -4.32 -11.84 -16.80
N GLY A 163 -4.58 -11.78 -15.49
CA GLY A 163 -4.81 -12.98 -14.68
C GLY A 163 -3.53 -13.75 -14.33
N GLY A 164 -2.37 -13.11 -14.48
CA GLY A 164 -1.05 -13.58 -14.03
C GLY A 164 -0.96 -13.72 -12.52
N LEU A 165 -1.76 -14.59 -11.91
CA LEU A 165 -1.64 -14.86 -10.48
C LEU A 165 -0.38 -15.72 -10.24
N PRO A 166 0.27 -15.58 -9.07
CA PRO A 166 1.47 -16.37 -8.72
C PRO A 166 1.23 -17.90 -8.74
N HIS A 167 -0.04 -18.32 -8.80
CA HIS A 167 -0.48 -19.70 -8.91
C HIS A 167 -0.25 -20.35 -10.28
N CYS A 168 -0.21 -19.58 -11.38
CA CYS A 168 -0.23 -20.14 -12.74
C CYS A 168 0.82 -19.55 -13.70
N GLY A 169 1.27 -18.31 -13.48
CA GLY A 169 2.12 -17.61 -14.45
C GLY A 169 3.63 -17.59 -14.13
N PRO A 170 4.53 -17.51 -15.14
CA PRO A 170 5.96 -17.30 -14.92
C PRO A 170 6.26 -15.95 -14.26
N TYR A 171 7.15 -15.99 -13.25
CA TYR A 171 7.67 -14.79 -12.58
C TYR A 171 8.49 -13.95 -13.56
N GLY A 172 8.34 -12.64 -13.51
CA GLY A 172 9.04 -11.70 -14.39
C GLY A 172 8.34 -11.45 -15.74
N GLU A 173 7.30 -12.22 -16.05
CA GLU A 173 6.54 -12.13 -17.31
C GLU A 173 5.06 -11.84 -17.08
N GLN A 174 4.42 -12.54 -16.13
CA GLN A 174 2.99 -12.38 -15.83
C GLN A 174 2.74 -11.79 -14.43
N TRP A 175 3.72 -11.93 -13.55
CA TRP A 175 3.71 -11.30 -12.23
C TRP A 175 5.10 -10.93 -11.77
N TRP A 176 5.16 -9.93 -10.91
CA TRP A 176 6.37 -9.33 -10.37
C TRP A 176 6.20 -9.11 -8.87
N HIS A 177 7.26 -9.33 -8.12
CA HIS A 177 7.34 -8.95 -6.72
C HIS A 177 7.98 -7.56 -6.67
N ILE A 178 7.15 -6.53 -6.45
CA ILE A 178 7.54 -5.13 -6.66
C ILE A 178 7.96 -4.42 -5.37
N PHE A 179 7.57 -4.94 -4.21
CA PHE A 179 7.93 -4.38 -2.92
C PHE A 179 7.98 -5.46 -1.84
N HIS A 180 8.97 -5.39 -0.96
CA HIS A 180 9.14 -6.29 0.18
C HIS A 180 9.28 -5.47 1.46
N ALA A 181 8.30 -5.59 2.36
CA ALA A 181 8.31 -4.97 3.67
C ALA A 181 9.19 -5.78 4.64
N THR A 182 10.50 -5.52 4.67
CA THR A 182 11.45 -6.24 5.53
C THR A 182 11.81 -5.50 6.82
N TYR A 183 11.60 -4.18 6.87
CA TYR A 183 12.05 -3.33 7.98
C TYR A 183 10.94 -2.53 8.62
N SER A 184 9.83 -2.33 7.92
CA SER A 184 8.74 -1.47 8.35
C SER A 184 7.43 -2.04 7.87
N GLU A 185 6.43 -1.97 8.74
CA GLU A 185 5.11 -2.58 8.56
C GLU A 185 4.44 -1.98 7.33
N LEU A 186 3.87 -2.84 6.47
CA LEU A 186 3.05 -2.40 5.35
C LEU A 186 1.76 -1.76 5.88
N ARG A 187 1.52 -0.49 5.53
CA ARG A 187 0.33 0.26 5.94
C ARG A 187 -0.76 0.21 4.88
N ALA A 188 -0.39 0.43 3.63
CA ALA A 188 -1.33 0.41 2.52
C ALA A 188 -0.62 0.11 1.20
N PHE A 189 -1.37 -0.43 0.26
CA PHE A 189 -0.94 -0.56 -1.12
C PHE A 189 -2.15 -0.46 -2.05
N GLY A 190 -1.94 -0.03 -3.29
CA GLY A 190 -2.97 -0.07 -4.32
C GLY A 190 -2.77 0.98 -5.41
N PHE A 191 -3.74 1.03 -6.31
CA PHE A 191 -3.81 1.99 -7.39
C PHE A 191 -4.56 3.25 -6.95
N SER A 192 -4.19 4.37 -7.57
CA SER A 192 -5.04 5.55 -7.67
C SER A 192 -6.38 5.21 -8.32
N PRO A 193 -7.47 5.96 -8.05
CA PRO A 193 -8.76 5.79 -8.74
C PRO A 193 -8.66 5.83 -10.27
N SER A 194 -7.71 6.60 -10.83
CA SER A 194 -7.45 6.67 -12.28
C SER A 194 -6.71 5.45 -12.85
N GLY A 195 -6.22 4.55 -11.99
CA GLY A 195 -5.31 3.46 -12.33
C GLY A 195 -3.93 3.88 -12.83
N GLN A 196 -3.56 5.17 -12.79
CA GLN A 196 -2.30 5.66 -13.37
C GLN A 196 -1.11 5.65 -12.40
N THR A 197 -1.36 5.41 -11.12
CA THR A 197 -0.36 5.42 -10.06
C THR A 197 -0.51 4.19 -9.17
N ILE A 198 0.59 3.51 -8.88
CA ILE A 198 0.73 2.53 -7.80
C ILE A 198 1.32 3.23 -6.58
N ALA A 199 0.72 3.02 -5.42
CA ALA A 199 1.29 3.41 -4.14
C ALA A 199 1.53 2.20 -3.25
N VAL A 200 2.65 2.22 -2.54
CA VAL A 200 2.96 1.32 -1.43
C VAL A 200 3.47 2.18 -0.28
N ALA A 201 2.82 2.09 0.87
CA ALA A 201 3.16 2.85 2.07
C ALA A 201 3.49 1.89 3.20
N THR A 202 4.62 2.12 3.87
CA THR A 202 5.00 1.46 5.11
C THR A 202 4.83 2.42 6.28
N SER A 203 5.14 1.99 7.50
CA SER A 203 5.19 2.89 8.67
C SER A 203 6.29 3.96 8.60
N SER A 204 7.17 3.92 7.60
CA SER A 204 8.34 4.81 7.48
C SER A 204 8.53 5.45 6.11
N ASP A 205 7.91 4.92 5.05
CA ASP A 205 8.22 5.32 3.67
C ASP A 205 6.96 5.31 2.79
N LEU A 206 6.99 6.16 1.76
CA LEU A 206 6.03 6.15 0.66
C LEU A 206 6.76 5.86 -0.65
N SER A 207 6.42 4.75 -1.29
CA SER A 207 6.85 4.39 -2.64
C SER A 207 5.73 4.62 -3.65
N LEU A 208 6.04 5.28 -4.77
CA LEU A 208 5.11 5.54 -5.85
C LEU A 208 5.71 5.13 -7.21
N TRP A 209 4.89 4.52 -8.05
CA TRP A 209 5.18 4.31 -9.46
C TRP A 209 4.05 4.85 -10.32
N THR A 210 4.38 5.55 -11.39
CA THR A 210 3.40 6.11 -12.30
C THR A 210 3.62 5.59 -13.72
N ARG A 211 2.55 5.51 -14.50
CA ARG A 211 2.65 5.31 -15.96
C ARG A 211 2.33 6.58 -16.74
N ARG A 212 1.91 7.66 -16.06
CA ARG A 212 1.65 8.98 -16.67
C ARG A 212 2.93 9.74 -16.94
N PRO A 213 3.19 10.25 -18.16
CA PRO A 213 4.42 10.98 -18.42
C PRO A 213 4.46 12.21 -17.51
N ALA A 214 5.64 12.51 -16.96
CA ALA A 214 5.88 13.82 -16.36
C ALA A 214 5.72 14.80 -17.52
N GLY A 215 4.57 15.50 -17.59
CA GLY A 215 4.29 16.40 -18.70
C GLY A 215 5.41 17.43 -18.80
N ASN A 216 5.97 17.62 -20.00
CA ASN A 216 6.89 18.73 -20.24
C ASN A 216 6.19 20.03 -19.83
N ASN A 217 6.92 20.90 -19.15
CA ASN A 217 6.45 22.22 -18.68
C ASN A 217 6.01 23.19 -19.80
N GLU A 218 5.83 22.73 -21.04
CA GLU A 218 5.52 23.56 -22.21
C GLU A 218 4.03 23.88 -22.37
N ASP A 219 3.12 23.14 -21.73
CA ASP A 219 1.67 23.43 -21.82
C ASP A 219 1.22 24.62 -20.98
N ALA A 220 2.06 25.09 -20.05
CA ALA A 220 1.81 26.33 -19.30
C ALA A 220 2.10 27.61 -20.12
N ALA A 221 2.76 27.50 -21.27
CA ALA A 221 3.09 28.64 -22.14
C ALA A 221 2.11 28.82 -23.32
N ARG A 222 1.02 28.04 -23.38
CA ARG A 222 0.05 28.08 -24.51
C ARG A 222 -1.41 28.31 -24.09
N ARG A 223 -1.68 28.91 -22.93
CA ARG A 223 -3.03 29.36 -22.57
C ARG A 223 -3.04 30.79 -22.09
#